data_AF-G1KCF6-F1
#
_entry.id   AF-G1KCF6-F1
#
_cell.length_a   1.000
_cell.length_b   1.000
_cell.length_c   1.000
_cell.angle_alpha   90.00
_cell.angle_beta   90.00
_cell.angle_gamma   90.00
#
_symmetry.space_group_name_H-M   'P 1'
#
loop_
_entity.id
_entity.type
_entity.pdbx_description
1 polymer ?
#
loop_
_entity_poly.entity_id
_entity_poly.type
_entity_poly.pdbx_seq_one_letter_code
_entity_poly.pdbx_strand_id
1 'polypeptide(L)'
;MSLRKQTPSDFLKQIIGRPVVVKLNSGVDYRGVLACLDGYMNIALEQTEEYVNGQLKNKYGDAFIRGNNGTYTLLRDTRLGYMYVRCFEEMVPIIFTEKYKNCR
;
A
#
# COMPACT_ATOMS: atom_id res chain seq x y z
N MET A 1 29.77 17.86 -5.38
CA MET A 1 28.33 17.61 -5.63
C MET A 1 27.84 16.64 -4.57
N SER A 2 27.01 17.11 -3.63
CA SER A 2 26.48 16.28 -2.54
C SER A 2 25.75 15.07 -3.13
N LEU A 3 26.15 13.85 -2.74
CA LEU A 3 25.34 12.65 -2.93
C LEU A 3 23.97 12.96 -2.31
N ARG A 4 22.95 13.22 -3.15
CA ARG A 4 21.58 13.26 -2.69
C ARG A 4 21.26 11.85 -2.24
N LYS A 5 21.46 11.56 -0.95
CA LYS A 5 20.88 10.39 -0.29
C LYS A 5 19.39 10.51 -0.57
N GLN A 6 18.89 9.77 -1.56
CA GLN A 6 17.46 9.71 -1.80
C GLN A 6 16.85 9.22 -0.50
N THR A 7 16.17 10.11 0.20
CA THR A 7 15.50 9.69 1.41
C THR A 7 14.41 8.72 0.99
N PRO A 8 14.11 7.68 1.77
CA PRO A 8 13.02 6.77 1.47
C PRO A 8 11.75 7.54 1.09
N SER A 9 11.48 8.64 1.80
CA SER A 9 10.42 9.61 1.54
C SER A 9 10.35 10.15 0.10
N ASP A 10 11.48 10.41 -0.56
CA ASP A 10 11.51 10.86 -1.97
C ASP A 10 11.10 9.75 -2.94
N PHE A 11 11.45 8.50 -2.62
CA PHE A 11 10.98 7.34 -3.37
C PHE A 11 9.48 7.11 -3.14
N LEU A 12 9.00 7.25 -1.89
CA LEU A 12 7.58 7.14 -1.56
C LEU A 12 6.74 8.16 -2.33
N LYS A 13 7.24 9.39 -2.52
CA LYS A 13 6.54 10.41 -3.31
C LYS A 13 6.39 10.06 -4.79
N GLN A 14 7.33 9.30 -5.37
CA GLN A 14 7.29 8.93 -6.79
C GLN A 14 6.30 7.81 -7.11
N ILE A 15 5.90 7.05 -6.10
CA ILE A 15 5.00 5.89 -6.24
C ILE A 15 3.55 6.24 -5.93
N ILE A 16 3.29 7.41 -5.32
CA ILE A 16 1.94 7.96 -5.15
C ILE A 16 1.26 8.08 -6.53
N GLY A 17 -0.01 7.70 -6.59
CA GLY A 17 -0.84 7.68 -7.81
C GLY A 17 -0.60 6.47 -8.71
N ARG A 18 0.28 5.53 -8.34
CA ARG A 18 0.52 4.31 -9.11
C ARG A 18 -0.29 3.14 -8.59
N PRO A 19 -0.68 2.19 -9.46
CA PRO A 19 -1.32 0.96 -9.04
C PRO A 19 -0.31 0.08 -8.30
N VAL A 20 -0.69 -0.37 -7.10
CA VAL A 20 0.13 -1.19 -6.22
C VAL A 20 -0.66 -2.40 -5.73
N VAL A 21 0.08 -3.45 -5.39
CA VAL A 21 -0.47 -4.67 -4.79
C VAL A 21 0.19 -4.88 -3.44
N VAL A 22 -0.58 -4.77 -2.37
CA VAL A 22 -0.12 -5.00 -1.00
C VAL A 22 -0.48 -6.42 -0.60
N LYS A 23 0.54 -7.25 -0.39
CA LYS A 23 0.36 -8.66 0.03
C LYS A 23 0.61 -8.77 1.53
N LEU A 24 -0.42 -9.16 2.26
CA LEU A 24 -0.32 -9.47 3.68
C LEU A 24 0.19 -10.89 3.91
N ASN A 25 0.81 -11.11 5.06
CA ASN A 25 1.26 -12.45 5.47
C ASN A 25 0.09 -13.44 5.67
N SER A 26 -1.13 -12.94 5.86
CA SER A 26 -2.35 -13.76 5.91
C SER A 26 -2.71 -14.42 4.56
N GLY A 27 -2.00 -14.10 3.48
CA GLY A 27 -2.29 -14.61 2.13
C GLY A 27 -3.34 -13.78 1.37
N VAL A 28 -3.72 -12.62 1.92
CA VAL A 28 -4.64 -11.66 1.30
C VAL A 28 -3.84 -10.65 0.49
N ASP A 29 -4.26 -10.42 -0.75
CA ASP A 29 -3.71 -9.42 -1.65
C ASP A 29 -4.68 -8.24 -1.79
N TYR A 30 -4.27 -7.04 -1.38
CA TYR A 30 -5.00 -5.80 -1.63
C TYR A 30 -4.45 -5.12 -2.88
N ARG A 31 -5.30 -4.89 -3.86
CA ARG A 31 -4.92 -4.19 -5.10
C ARG A 31 -5.62 -2.85 -5.14
N GLY A 32 -4.90 -1.78 -5.41
CA GLY A 32 -5.49 -0.45 -5.47
C GLY A 32 -4.50 0.58 -5.99
N VAL A 33 -4.95 1.83 -6.08
CA VAL A 33 -4.10 2.97 -6.41
C VAL A 33 -3.53 3.53 -5.12
N LEU A 34 -2.21 3.72 -5.06
CA LEU A 34 -1.58 4.31 -3.88
C LEU A 34 -1.95 5.79 -3.76
N ALA A 35 -2.83 6.13 -2.82
CA ALA A 35 -3.24 7.50 -2.58
C ALA A 35 -2.23 8.25 -1.71
N CYS A 36 -1.80 7.62 -0.62
CA CYS A 36 -0.82 8.19 0.31
C CYS A 36 0.09 7.10 0.89
N LEU A 37 1.34 7.48 1.14
CA LEU A 37 2.31 6.66 1.84
C LEU A 37 3.22 7.54 2.69
N ASP A 38 3.36 7.23 3.98
CA ASP A 38 4.23 7.97 4.89
C ASP A 38 5.44 7.15 5.38
N GLY A 39 6.35 7.82 6.09
CA GLY A 39 7.55 7.18 6.67
C GLY A 39 7.27 6.21 7.81
N TYR A 40 6.02 6.15 8.30
CA TYR A 40 5.52 5.16 9.25
C TYR A 40 4.85 3.97 8.53
N MET A 41 4.96 3.90 7.21
CA MET A 41 4.36 2.88 6.35
C MET A 41 2.83 2.84 6.40
N ASN A 42 2.16 3.93 6.73
CA ASN A 42 0.74 4.03 6.54
C ASN A 42 0.44 4.13 5.05
N ILE A 43 -0.31 3.16 4.53
CA ILE A 43 -0.65 3.04 3.11
C ILE A 43 -2.13 3.36 2.96
N ALA A 44 -2.46 4.42 2.24
CA ALA A 44 -3.83 4.65 1.77
C ALA A 44 -3.94 4.16 0.33
N LEU A 45 -4.93 3.30 0.09
CA LEU A 45 -5.25 2.77 -1.21
C LEU A 45 -6.65 3.24 -1.61
N GLU A 46 -6.77 3.73 -2.84
CA GLU A 46 -8.06 4.01 -3.48
C GLU A 46 -8.46 2.84 -4.37
N GLN A 47 -9.77 2.68 -4.56
CA GLN A 47 -10.36 1.61 -5.40
C GLN A 47 -9.84 0.21 -5.04
N THR A 48 -9.67 -0.04 -3.75
CA THR A 48 -9.06 -1.23 -3.19
C THR A 48 -9.96 -2.44 -3.36
N GLU A 49 -9.37 -3.48 -3.93
CA GLU A 49 -9.96 -4.79 -4.13
C GLU A 49 -9.20 -5.81 -3.29
N GLU A 50 -9.93 -6.62 -2.54
CA GLU A 50 -9.39 -7.70 -1.74
C GLU A 50 -9.44 -9.01 -2.51
N TYR A 51 -8.28 -9.63 -2.65
CA TYR A 51 -8.13 -10.94 -3.25
C TYR A 51 -7.65 -11.94 -2.20
N VAL A 52 -8.43 -13.01 -2.01
CA VAL A 52 -8.06 -14.12 -1.13
C VAL A 52 -7.83 -15.34 -2.01
N ASN A 53 -6.64 -15.94 -1.95
CA ASN A 53 -6.26 -17.06 -2.82
C ASN A 53 -6.44 -16.75 -4.33
N GLY A 54 -6.20 -15.50 -4.73
CA GLY A 54 -6.34 -15.06 -6.12
C GLY A 54 -7.76 -14.80 -6.59
N GLN A 55 -8.78 -15.03 -5.75
CA GLN A 55 -10.17 -14.69 -6.06
C GLN A 55 -10.56 -13.36 -5.42
N LEU A 56 -11.23 -12.51 -6.19
CA LEU A 56 -11.82 -11.28 -5.68
C LEU A 56 -12.88 -11.64 -4.62
N LYS A 57 -12.64 -11.23 -3.38
CA LYS A 57 -13.54 -11.47 -2.25
C LYS A 57 -14.42 -10.27 -1.97
N ASN A 58 -13.82 -9.09 -1.91
CA ASN A 58 -14.51 -7.83 -1.60
C ASN A 58 -13.90 -6.65 -2.35
N LYS A 59 -14.70 -5.59 -2.50
CA LYS A 59 -14.23 -4.27 -2.95
C LYS A 59 -14.48 -3.28 -1.83
N TYR A 60 -13.42 -2.64 -1.35
CA TYR A 60 -13.48 -1.72 -0.21
C TYR A 60 -13.48 -0.25 -0.64
N GLY A 61 -13.08 0.06 -1.89
CA GLY A 61 -12.94 1.44 -2.32
C GLY A 61 -11.74 2.08 -1.63
N ASP A 62 -11.96 3.00 -0.70
CA ASP A 62 -10.87 3.60 0.05
C ASP A 62 -10.49 2.67 1.20
N ALA A 63 -9.24 2.19 1.20
CA ALA A 63 -8.71 1.34 2.26
C ALA A 63 -7.46 1.97 2.86
N PHE A 64 -7.33 1.84 4.18
CA PHE A 64 -6.16 2.32 4.90
C PHE A 64 -5.48 1.15 5.58
N ILE A 65 -4.23 0.91 5.21
CA ILE A 65 -3.40 -0.11 5.83
C ILE A 65 -2.45 0.62 6.76
N ARG A 66 -2.66 0.46 8.06
CA ARG A 66 -1.80 1.08 9.06
C ARG A 66 -0.48 0.32 9.10
N GLY A 67 0.61 1.02 8.81
CA GLY A 67 1.94 0.49 9.00
C GLY A 67 2.23 0.36 10.48
N ASN A 68 2.73 -0.80 10.90
CA ASN A 68 3.42 -0.93 12.18
C ASN A 68 4.93 -0.83 11.93
N ASN A 69 5.75 -0.74 12.98
CA ASN A 69 7.23 -0.70 12.87
C ASN A 69 7.88 -1.95 12.25
N GLY A 70 7.09 -2.87 11.69
CA GLY A 70 7.55 -4.10 11.05
C GLY A 70 8.25 -3.84 9.71
N THR A 71 8.98 -4.85 9.24
CA THR A 71 9.74 -4.72 7.99
C THR A 71 8.81 -4.86 6.78
N TYR A 72 9.05 -4.09 5.71
CA TYR A 72 8.35 -4.20 4.43
C TYR A 72 9.36 -4.41 3.31
N THR A 73 8.92 -5.07 2.24
CA THR A 73 9.71 -5.24 1.02
C THR A 73 8.96 -4.68 -0.17
N LEU A 74 9.53 -3.66 -0.80
CA LEU A 74 9.03 -3.11 -2.05
C LEU A 74 9.68 -3.88 -3.20
N LEU A 75 8.86 -4.61 -3.94
CA LEU A 75 9.25 -5.32 -5.15
C LEU A 75 8.66 -4.58 -6.35
N ARG A 76 9.54 -3.97 -7.15
CA ARG A 76 9.13 -3.31 -8.38
C ARG A 76 9.12 -4.31 -9.51
N ASP A 77 7.93 -4.68 -10.00
CA ASP A 77 7.80 -5.48 -11.20
C ASP A 77 7.75 -4.56 -12.44
N THR A 78 8.85 -4.49 -13.17
CA THR A 78 8.93 -3.70 -14.41
C THR A 78 8.21 -4.32 -15.59
N ARG A 79 7.81 -5.60 -15.51
CA ARG A 79 7.09 -6.31 -16.59
C ARG A 79 5.60 -6.04 -16.55
N LEU A 80 5.03 -5.99 -15.35
CA LEU A 80 3.59 -5.78 -15.17
C LEU A 80 3.23 -4.32 -14.86
N GLY A 81 4.22 -3.47 -14.55
CA GLY A 81 3.99 -2.06 -14.20
C GLY A 81 3.39 -1.85 -12.81
N TYR A 82 3.18 -2.92 -12.04
CA TYR A 82 2.70 -2.89 -10.66
C TYR A 82 3.86 -2.90 -9.67
N MET A 83 3.68 -2.20 -8.56
CA MET A 83 4.58 -2.32 -7.43
C MET A 83 3.97 -3.22 -6.36
N TYR A 84 4.73 -4.23 -5.94
CA TYR A 84 4.33 -5.16 -4.89
C TYR A 84 4.91 -4.70 -3.56
N VAL A 85 4.06 -4.57 -2.56
CA VAL A 85 4.44 -4.25 -1.19
C VAL A 85 4.17 -5.49 -0.34
N ARG A 86 5.23 -6.14 0.13
CA ARG A 86 5.11 -7.29 1.03
C ARG A 86 5.27 -6.83 2.47
N CYS A 87 4.24 -7.02 3.28
CA CYS A 87 4.25 -6.67 4.70
C CYS A 87 4.52 -7.94 5.53
N PHE A 88 5.56 -7.94 6.36
CA PHE A 88 6.08 -9.15 7.03
C PHE A 88 5.51 -9.43 8.43
N GLU A 89 4.78 -8.50 9.04
CA GLU A 89 4.23 -8.64 10.39
C GLU A 89 2.77 -8.21 10.44
N GLU A 90 2.11 -8.35 11.61
CA GLU A 90 0.69 -8.08 11.90
C GLU A 90 0.21 -6.66 11.55
N MET A 91 0.30 -6.26 10.28
CA MET A 91 -0.46 -5.17 9.73
C MET A 91 -1.90 -5.64 9.72
N VAL A 92 -2.63 -5.28 10.76
CA VAL A 92 -4.08 -5.35 10.77
C VAL A 92 -4.54 -4.32 9.74
N PRO A 93 -5.17 -4.72 8.63
CA PRO A 93 -5.75 -3.75 7.71
C PRO A 93 -6.88 -3.06 8.48
N ILE A 94 -6.70 -1.77 8.80
CA ILE A 94 -7.77 -0.96 9.37
C ILE A 94 -8.60 -0.46 8.19
N ILE A 95 -9.43 -1.34 7.66
CA ILE A 95 -10.27 -1.03 6.51
C ILE A 95 -11.37 -0.06 6.95
N PHE A 96 -11.09 1.24 6.86
CA PHE A 96 -12.12 2.28 6.96
C PHE A 96 -12.86 2.36 5.62
N THR A 97 -13.96 1.64 5.47
CA THR A 97 -14.76 1.72 4.25
C THR A 97 -15.55 3.03 4.12
N GLU A 98 -15.53 3.94 5.11
CA GLU A 98 -16.41 5.12 5.09
C GLU A 98 -16.10 6.25 6.10
N LYS A 99 -14.85 6.71 6.29
CA LYS A 99 -14.55 7.79 7.28
C LYS A 99 -13.51 8.87 6.94
N TYR A 100 -13.12 9.06 5.68
CA TYR A 100 -12.28 10.22 5.29
C TYR A 100 -12.89 11.15 4.24
N LYS A 101 -14.20 11.07 3.97
CA LYS A 101 -14.93 12.14 3.26
C LYS A 101 -15.15 13.41 4.10
N ASN A 102 -14.70 13.43 5.37
CA ASN A 102 -14.95 14.54 6.30
C ASN A 102 -13.70 15.00 7.06
N CYS A 103 -12.51 14.86 6.46
CA CYS A 103 -11.38 15.73 6.81
C CYS A 103 -11.26 16.80 5.70
N ARG A 104 -12.18 17.76 5.76
CA ARG A 104 -12.08 19.07 5.10
C ARG A 104 -12.20 20.13 6.17
#